data_AF-A0A4Z0NMA4-F1
#
_entry.id   AF-A0A4Z0NMA4-F1
#
_cell.length_a   1.000
_cell.length_b   1.000
_cell.length_c   1.000
_cell.angle_alpha   90.00
_cell.angle_beta   90.00
_cell.angle_gamma   90.00
#
_symmetry.space_group_name_H-M   'P 1'
#
loop_
_entity.id
_entity.type
_entity.pdbx_description
1 polymer ?
#
loop_
_entity_poly.entity_id
_entity_poly.type
_entity_poly.pdbx_seq_one_letter_code
_entity_poly.pdbx_strand_id
1 'polypeptide(L)'
;MTSREQLQALIRAVIDRQRPVAVARRTLELLVESATRSLDAPPGYQIVDRDGRPRTRPVGGEAVPLTLSDLADELRRQHPNLFQPAVAPSPPAPSPASSPPHSGPATPSPAAPDPAPAPAEAPRDWIVVKPATRPETPPRPDRAGRLRDTLRGLGARLRRPALAPAAPAAPVLPVQAPAPVPSPPPAGGGLKPGIARRQPLPGRGVPRRPLYAALGALVVLGAGYAALRGERTHEAATVQASGTGTASDAGPKVAEARTADTKPAETRPAEARPAEAKPVPKGQDTKAAEAKPGAKREPGETGALVPEATGPVAGVAEVLDTATLRLGGRTLRLYGVEAAKGAQASDLTGYLGGRPVNCQPSPARTAWICTVDGHDLSEVVLYNGGGRATPEATPDLIEAERHARVGKLGIWAKP
;
A
#
# COMPACT_ATOMS: atom_id res chain seq x y z
N MET A 1 -13.85 -22.77 27.45
CA MET A 1 -13.17 -21.61 26.85
C MET A 1 -12.01 -21.20 27.73
N THR A 2 -10.90 -20.76 27.16
CA THR A 2 -9.80 -20.15 27.93
C THR A 2 -10.14 -18.71 28.37
N SER A 3 -9.41 -18.16 29.34
CA SER A 3 -9.49 -16.74 29.73
C SER A 3 -9.21 -15.80 28.54
N ARG A 4 -8.29 -16.20 27.63
CA ARG A 4 -8.02 -15.46 26.40
C ARG A 4 -9.22 -15.43 25.45
N GLU A 5 -9.90 -16.56 25.24
CA GLU A 5 -11.11 -16.61 24.41
C GLU A 5 -12.24 -15.74 25.00
N GLN A 6 -12.42 -15.79 26.32
CA GLN A 6 -13.38 -14.92 27.02
C GLN A 6 -13.05 -13.44 26.82
N LEU A 7 -11.78 -13.06 26.95
CA LEU A 7 -11.33 -11.68 26.71
C LEU A 7 -11.52 -11.25 25.25
N GLN A 8 -11.18 -12.10 24.28
CA GLN A 8 -11.41 -11.81 22.85
C GLN A 8 -12.91 -11.69 22.51
N ALA A 9 -13.78 -12.48 23.15
CA ALA A 9 -15.23 -12.36 23.01
C ALA A 9 -15.75 -11.03 23.61
N LEU A 10 -15.23 -10.60 24.76
CA LEU A 10 -15.55 -9.29 25.35
C LEU A 10 -15.08 -8.14 24.45
N ILE A 11 -13.85 -8.19 23.93
CA ILE A 11 -13.30 -7.19 23.00
C ILE A 11 -14.20 -7.06 21.76
N ARG A 12 -14.56 -8.19 21.12
CA ARG A 12 -15.47 -8.20 19.97
C ARG A 12 -16.84 -7.59 20.32
N ALA A 13 -17.44 -7.99 21.44
CA ALA A 13 -18.73 -7.47 21.87
C ALA A 13 -18.71 -5.95 22.17
N VAL A 14 -17.59 -5.39 22.63
CA VAL A 14 -17.42 -3.95 22.84
C VAL A 14 -17.20 -3.22 21.50
N ILE A 15 -16.35 -3.75 20.61
CA ILE A 15 -16.13 -3.18 19.28
C ILE A 15 -17.43 -3.17 18.46
N ASP A 16 -18.19 -4.27 18.45
CA ASP A 16 -19.43 -4.37 17.67
C ASP A 16 -20.50 -3.34 18.09
N ARG A 17 -20.60 -3.03 19.39
CA ARG A 17 -21.48 -1.97 19.91
C ARG A 17 -21.17 -0.59 19.33
N GLN A 18 -19.91 -0.33 18.98
CA GLN A 18 -19.49 0.94 18.38
C GLN A 18 -19.82 1.05 16.88
N ARG A 19 -20.35 0.01 16.24
CA ARG A 19 -20.65 -0.03 14.79
C ARG A 19 -19.41 0.33 13.93
N PRO A 20 -18.36 -0.50 13.92
CA PRO A 20 -17.19 -0.28 13.08
C PRO A 20 -17.54 -0.36 11.59
N VAL A 21 -16.72 0.25 10.73
CA VAL A 21 -16.72 -0.08 9.30
C VAL A 21 -16.26 -1.54 9.16
N ALA A 22 -16.89 -2.32 8.28
CA ALA A 22 -16.66 -3.77 8.18
C ALA A 22 -15.16 -4.13 8.00
N VAL A 23 -14.47 -3.41 7.13
CA VAL A 23 -13.02 -3.57 6.86
C VAL A 23 -12.17 -3.21 8.10
N ALA A 24 -12.59 -2.21 8.89
CA ALA A 24 -11.85 -1.75 10.07
C ALA A 24 -11.99 -2.67 11.29
N ARG A 25 -13.04 -3.51 11.36
CA ARG A 25 -13.38 -4.33 12.53
C ARG A 25 -12.21 -5.17 13.05
N ARG A 26 -11.48 -5.86 12.16
CA ARG A 26 -10.35 -6.72 12.57
C ARG A 26 -9.14 -5.91 13.06
N THR A 27 -8.88 -4.76 12.46
CA THR A 27 -7.83 -3.83 12.91
C THR A 27 -8.14 -3.28 14.30
N LEU A 28 -9.41 -2.92 14.56
CA LEU A 28 -9.86 -2.47 15.88
C LEU A 28 -9.78 -3.57 16.95
N GLU A 29 -10.14 -4.82 16.63
CA GLU A 29 -9.91 -5.97 17.53
C GLU A 29 -8.42 -6.09 17.92
N LEU A 30 -7.50 -6.02 16.94
CA LEU A 30 -6.06 -6.14 17.16
C LEU A 30 -5.47 -4.97 17.96
N LEU A 31 -5.92 -3.74 17.71
CA LEU A 31 -5.52 -2.57 18.49
C LEU A 31 -5.93 -2.71 19.96
N VAL A 32 -7.16 -3.11 20.22
CA VAL A 32 -7.65 -3.34 21.60
C VAL A 32 -6.97 -4.53 22.26
N GLU A 33 -6.73 -5.65 21.54
CA GLU A 33 -5.96 -6.79 22.08
C GLU A 33 -4.52 -6.36 22.44
N SER A 34 -3.87 -5.50 21.63
CA SER A 34 -2.53 -4.98 21.93
C SER A 34 -2.47 -4.05 23.15
N ALA A 35 -3.57 -3.33 23.44
CA ALA A 35 -3.70 -2.42 24.56
C ALA A 35 -4.24 -3.09 25.84
N THR A 36 -4.51 -4.40 25.83
CA THR A 36 -5.16 -5.10 26.95
C THR A 36 -4.29 -6.24 27.46
N ARG A 37 -4.05 -6.29 28.78
CA ARG A 37 -3.45 -7.44 29.46
C ARG A 37 -4.53 -8.26 30.16
N SER A 38 -4.47 -9.59 30.05
CA SER A 38 -5.26 -10.49 30.89
C SER A 38 -4.76 -10.43 32.34
N LEU A 39 -5.66 -10.57 33.31
CA LEU A 39 -5.36 -10.73 34.73
C LEU A 39 -6.19 -11.89 35.30
N ASP A 40 -5.70 -12.54 36.36
CA ASP A 40 -6.44 -13.61 37.05
C ASP A 40 -7.50 -13.05 38.02
N ALA A 41 -7.38 -11.77 38.41
CA ALA A 41 -8.34 -11.07 39.26
C ALA A 41 -9.44 -10.37 38.42
N PRO A 42 -10.70 -10.30 38.90
CA PRO A 42 -11.77 -9.52 38.27
C PRO A 42 -11.33 -8.06 37.99
N PRO A 43 -11.64 -7.48 36.81
CA PRO A 43 -12.55 -7.96 35.77
C PRO A 43 -11.94 -8.97 34.76
N GLY A 44 -10.78 -9.55 35.05
CA GLY A 44 -10.06 -10.50 34.18
C GLY A 44 -9.11 -9.84 33.19
N TYR A 45 -9.05 -8.50 33.17
CA TYR A 45 -8.21 -7.72 32.27
C TYR A 45 -7.86 -6.34 32.83
N GLN A 46 -6.87 -5.70 32.22
CA GLN A 46 -6.47 -4.32 32.48
C GLN A 46 -5.97 -3.65 31.20
N ILE A 47 -6.42 -2.41 30.95
CA ILE A 47 -5.95 -1.61 29.82
C ILE A 47 -4.61 -0.97 30.16
N VAL A 48 -3.65 -1.05 29.24
CA VAL A 48 -2.29 -0.51 29.40
C VAL A 48 -1.92 0.49 28.31
N ASP A 49 -0.92 1.31 28.59
CA ASP A 49 -0.28 2.20 27.62
C ASP A 49 0.82 1.49 26.81
N ARG A 50 1.50 2.24 25.94
CA ARG A 50 2.60 1.75 25.09
C ARG A 50 3.81 1.26 25.88
N ASP A 51 4.00 1.75 27.10
CA ASP A 51 5.07 1.33 28.02
C ASP A 51 4.63 0.13 28.90
N GLY A 52 3.37 -0.32 28.73
CA GLY A 52 2.79 -1.43 29.47
C GLY A 52 2.27 -1.08 30.87
N ARG A 53 2.12 0.22 31.19
CA ARG A 53 1.62 0.70 32.47
C ARG A 53 0.08 0.76 32.46
N PRO A 54 -0.61 0.51 33.58
CA PRO A 54 -2.07 0.62 33.65
C PRO A 54 -2.57 2.03 33.28
N ARG A 55 -3.58 2.11 32.41
CA ARG A 55 -4.26 3.37 32.10
C ARG A 55 -5.41 3.61 33.08
N THR A 56 -5.54 4.85 33.54
CA THR A 56 -6.67 5.35 34.33
C THR A 56 -7.33 6.53 33.62
N ARG A 57 -8.54 6.90 34.05
CA ARG A 57 -9.21 8.14 33.66
C ARG A 57 -9.74 8.88 34.91
N PRO A 58 -9.76 10.22 34.91
CA PRO A 58 -10.38 10.99 35.98
C PRO A 58 -11.90 10.84 35.92
N VAL A 59 -12.52 10.52 37.06
CA VAL A 59 -13.98 10.50 37.27
C VAL A 59 -14.25 11.15 38.62
N GLY A 60 -14.95 12.30 38.64
CA GLY A 60 -15.19 13.05 39.89
C GLY A 60 -13.93 13.57 40.60
N GLY A 61 -12.76 13.50 39.97
CA GLY A 61 -11.45 13.79 40.57
C GLY A 61 -10.64 12.54 40.95
N GLU A 62 -11.27 11.36 40.99
CA GLU A 62 -10.60 10.08 41.29
C GLU A 62 -10.06 9.41 40.01
N ALA A 63 -8.92 8.71 40.12
CA ALA A 63 -8.25 8.05 38.99
C ALA A 63 -8.70 6.59 38.82
N VAL A 64 -9.87 6.39 38.20
CA VAL A 64 -10.48 5.07 37.99
C VAL A 64 -9.76 4.31 36.85
N PRO A 65 -9.54 2.98 36.95
CA PRO A 65 -9.00 2.17 35.84
C PRO A 65 -9.79 2.33 34.53
N LEU A 66 -9.09 2.46 33.40
CA LEU A 66 -9.70 2.62 32.09
C LEU A 66 -10.36 1.31 31.65
N THR A 67 -11.64 1.35 31.24
CA THR A 67 -12.37 0.16 30.78
C THR A 67 -12.23 -0.08 29.27
N LEU A 68 -12.61 -1.29 28.81
CA LEU A 68 -12.69 -1.58 27.37
C LEU A 68 -13.63 -0.62 26.63
N SER A 69 -14.74 -0.21 27.24
CA SER A 69 -15.67 0.77 26.66
C SER A 69 -15.02 2.13 26.51
N ASP A 70 -14.34 2.62 27.56
CA ASP A 70 -13.67 3.93 27.53
C ASP A 70 -12.56 3.99 26.48
N LEU A 71 -11.82 2.89 26.29
CA LEU A 71 -10.81 2.73 25.24
C LEU A 71 -11.46 2.72 23.85
N ALA A 72 -12.59 2.04 23.67
CA ALA A 72 -13.30 2.02 22.38
C ALA A 72 -13.88 3.40 22.02
N ASP A 73 -14.37 4.17 23.01
CA ASP A 73 -14.77 5.56 22.83
C ASP A 73 -13.57 6.48 22.54
N GLU A 74 -12.40 6.20 23.11
CA GLU A 74 -11.15 6.91 22.79
C GLU A 74 -10.71 6.68 21.35
N LEU A 75 -10.71 5.42 20.89
CA LEU A 75 -10.45 5.06 19.50
C LEU A 75 -11.47 5.71 18.56
N ARG A 76 -12.75 5.81 18.95
CA ARG A 76 -13.78 6.52 18.17
C ARG A 76 -13.50 8.02 18.04
N ARG A 77 -13.04 8.68 19.11
CA ARG A 77 -12.64 10.09 19.09
C ARG A 77 -11.38 10.36 18.26
N GLN A 78 -10.40 9.45 18.32
CA GLN A 78 -9.13 9.58 17.60
C GLN A 78 -9.24 9.22 16.11
N HIS A 79 -10.10 8.25 15.77
CA HIS A 79 -10.21 7.66 14.44
C HIS A 79 -11.67 7.51 13.98
N PRO A 80 -12.45 8.61 13.85
CA PRO A 80 -13.87 8.55 13.52
C PRO A 80 -14.18 7.79 12.22
N ASN A 81 -13.28 7.87 11.23
CA ASN A 81 -13.42 7.20 9.93
C ASN A 81 -13.39 5.65 10.01
N LEU A 82 -12.98 5.05 11.14
CA LEU A 82 -13.03 3.60 11.34
C LEU A 82 -14.41 3.11 11.82
N PHE A 83 -15.32 4.04 12.12
CA PHE A 83 -16.65 3.78 12.65
C PHE A 83 -17.72 4.33 11.70
N GLN A 84 -18.88 3.69 11.68
CA GLN A 84 -20.01 4.16 10.90
C GLN A 84 -20.52 5.49 11.50
N PRO A 85 -20.95 6.46 10.67
CA PRO A 85 -21.66 7.63 11.14
C PRO A 85 -22.83 7.25 12.05
N ALA A 86 -23.13 8.08 13.05
CA ALA A 86 -24.41 7.98 13.73
C ALA A 86 -25.51 8.26 12.71
N VAL A 87 -26.28 7.22 12.34
CA VAL A 87 -27.44 7.37 11.46
C VAL A 87 -28.39 8.35 12.13
N ALA A 88 -28.55 9.53 11.52
CA ALA A 88 -29.52 10.51 11.98
C ALA A 88 -30.91 9.84 11.99
N PRO A 89 -31.73 10.05 13.05
CA PRO A 89 -33.05 9.44 13.11
C PRO A 89 -33.86 9.93 11.90
N SER A 90 -34.28 9.01 11.04
CA SER A 90 -35.15 9.32 9.91
C SER A 90 -36.39 10.05 10.43
N PRO A 91 -36.83 11.14 9.78
CA PRO A 91 -38.08 11.79 10.15
C PRO A 91 -39.23 10.78 10.07
N PRO A 92 -40.19 10.81 11.01
CA PRO A 92 -41.29 9.85 11.01
C PRO A 92 -42.08 9.97 9.70
N ALA A 93 -42.31 8.84 9.04
CA ALA A 93 -43.10 8.80 7.81
C ALA A 93 -44.54 9.27 8.11
N PRO A 94 -45.18 10.04 7.20
CA PRO A 94 -46.56 10.45 7.38
C PRO A 94 -47.47 9.23 7.38
N SER A 95 -48.34 9.12 8.39
CA SER A 95 -49.28 8.00 8.53
C SER A 95 -50.18 7.87 7.30
N PRO A 96 -50.40 6.66 6.75
CA PRO A 96 -51.34 6.47 5.65
C PRO A 96 -52.76 6.80 6.10
N ALA A 97 -53.41 7.74 5.42
CA ALA A 97 -54.81 8.07 5.66
C ALA A 97 -55.72 6.90 5.25
N SER A 98 -56.77 6.67 6.02
CA SER A 98 -57.71 5.55 5.80
C SER A 98 -58.55 5.72 4.54
N SER A 99 -58.57 4.70 3.69
CA SER A 99 -59.57 4.55 2.60
C SER A 99 -60.69 3.61 3.05
N PRO A 100 -61.97 3.90 2.73
CA PRO A 100 -63.11 3.12 3.19
C PRO A 100 -63.32 1.82 2.37
N PRO A 101 -64.03 0.82 2.93
CA PRO A 101 -64.37 -0.41 2.21
C PRO A 101 -65.54 -0.20 1.24
N HIS A 102 -65.51 -0.88 0.10
CA HIS A 102 -66.67 -1.09 -0.77
C HIS A 102 -66.82 -2.59 -1.06
N SER A 103 -68.03 -3.11 -0.83
CA SER A 103 -68.38 -4.52 -1.01
C SER A 103 -69.21 -4.70 -2.27
N GLY A 104 -68.85 -5.65 -3.13
CA GLY A 104 -69.64 -5.97 -4.32
C GLY A 104 -69.04 -7.10 -5.17
N PRO A 105 -69.68 -8.28 -5.25
CA PRO A 105 -69.29 -9.36 -6.14
C PRO A 105 -70.20 -9.45 -7.39
N ALA A 106 -69.60 -9.67 -8.58
CA ALA A 106 -70.08 -10.55 -9.67
C ALA A 106 -69.49 -10.16 -11.06
N THR A 107 -68.67 -11.06 -11.64
CA THR A 107 -68.54 -11.43 -13.09
C THR A 107 -68.63 -10.40 -14.25
N PRO A 108 -68.06 -10.71 -15.43
CA PRO A 108 -66.84 -11.47 -15.75
C PRO A 108 -65.91 -10.71 -16.75
N SER A 109 -64.80 -11.35 -17.14
CA SER A 109 -63.91 -10.91 -18.24
C SER A 109 -64.67 -10.80 -19.58
N PRO A 110 -64.28 -9.91 -20.54
CA PRO A 110 -63.05 -10.13 -21.31
C PRO A 110 -62.27 -8.84 -21.70
N ALA A 111 -61.31 -9.03 -22.62
CA ALA A 111 -60.42 -8.06 -23.29
C ALA A 111 -59.09 -7.77 -22.57
N ALA A 112 -57.99 -7.96 -23.31
CA ALA A 112 -56.63 -7.64 -22.88
C ALA A 112 -56.21 -6.28 -23.46
N PRO A 113 -55.57 -5.41 -22.66
CA PRO A 113 -54.75 -4.31 -23.15
C PRO A 113 -53.29 -4.75 -23.32
N ASP A 114 -52.52 -3.97 -24.09
CA ASP A 114 -51.13 -4.24 -24.45
C ASP A 114 -50.14 -4.32 -23.26
N PRO A 115 -48.99 -5.02 -23.43
CA PRO A 115 -47.91 -4.98 -22.45
C PRO A 115 -47.34 -3.56 -22.35
N ALA A 116 -47.65 -2.88 -21.24
CA ALA A 116 -47.08 -1.57 -20.93
C ALA A 116 -45.54 -1.62 -20.93
N PRO A 117 -44.85 -0.61 -21.48
CA PRO A 117 -43.40 -0.60 -21.54
C PRO A 117 -42.80 -0.63 -20.13
N ALA A 118 -41.74 -1.42 -19.97
CA ALA A 118 -41.02 -1.51 -18.70
C ALA A 118 -40.53 -0.11 -18.26
N PRO A 119 -40.57 0.22 -16.95
CA PRO A 119 -40.08 1.49 -16.46
C PRO A 119 -38.60 1.62 -16.81
N ALA A 120 -38.25 2.64 -17.59
CA ALA A 120 -36.88 2.92 -17.98
C ALA A 120 -36.01 3.10 -16.73
N GLU A 121 -34.83 2.47 -16.71
CA GLU A 121 -33.89 2.63 -15.61
C GLU A 121 -33.52 4.09 -15.45
N ALA A 122 -33.89 4.69 -14.31
CA ALA A 122 -33.47 6.04 -13.99
C ALA A 122 -31.93 6.09 -13.99
N PRO A 123 -31.30 7.04 -14.70
CA PRO A 123 -29.85 7.11 -14.78
C PRO A 123 -29.29 7.30 -13.37
N ARG A 124 -28.52 6.33 -12.90
CA ARG A 124 -27.94 6.38 -11.56
C ARG A 124 -26.86 7.47 -11.53
N ASP A 125 -27.17 8.61 -10.91
CA ASP A 125 -26.19 9.60 -10.52
C ASP A 125 -25.23 9.00 -9.49
N TRP A 126 -24.09 8.47 -9.95
CA TRP A 126 -22.96 8.15 -9.09
C TRP A 126 -21.67 8.76 -9.64
N ILE A 127 -21.09 9.65 -8.83
CA ILE A 127 -19.72 10.17 -8.96
C ILE A 127 -19.48 11.03 -10.23
N VAL A 128 -20.21 12.14 -10.33
CA VAL A 128 -19.62 13.36 -10.94
C VAL A 128 -18.68 13.99 -9.91
N VAL A 129 -17.38 13.68 -10.00
CA VAL A 129 -16.37 14.50 -9.33
C VAL A 129 -16.39 15.87 -10.00
N LYS A 130 -16.92 16.89 -9.31
CA LYS A 130 -16.72 18.28 -9.73
C LYS A 130 -15.20 18.51 -9.83
N PRO A 131 -14.64 18.87 -11.00
CA PRO A 131 -13.24 19.22 -11.08
C PRO A 131 -13.02 20.41 -10.15
N ALA A 132 -12.13 20.26 -9.17
CA ALA A 132 -11.84 21.33 -8.22
C ALA A 132 -11.39 22.56 -9.01
N THR A 133 -12.04 23.70 -8.76
CA THR A 133 -11.73 24.98 -9.41
C THR A 133 -10.23 25.22 -9.24
N ARG A 134 -9.47 25.22 -10.34
CA ARG A 134 -8.00 25.29 -10.32
C ARG A 134 -7.61 26.49 -9.43
N PRO A 135 -6.96 26.28 -8.27
CA PRO A 135 -6.58 27.39 -7.42
C PRO A 135 -5.63 28.29 -8.22
N GLU A 136 -5.92 29.58 -8.19
CA GLU A 136 -5.14 30.57 -8.93
C GLU A 136 -3.68 30.47 -8.51
N THR A 137 -2.77 30.40 -9.48
CA THR A 137 -1.37 30.06 -9.19
C THR A 137 -0.74 31.25 -8.48
N PRO A 138 -0.34 31.14 -7.20
CA PRO A 138 0.22 32.28 -6.48
C PRO A 138 1.50 32.74 -7.21
N PRO A 139 1.72 34.06 -7.34
CA PRO A 139 2.84 34.59 -8.10
C PRO A 139 4.15 34.00 -7.57
N ARG A 140 4.95 33.43 -8.49
CA ARG A 140 6.19 32.73 -8.15
C ARG A 140 7.08 33.66 -7.32
N PRO A 141 7.45 33.31 -6.07
CA PRO A 141 8.25 34.19 -5.23
C PRO A 141 9.62 34.41 -5.88
N ASP A 142 10.01 35.68 -5.99
CA ASP A 142 11.20 36.09 -6.72
C ASP A 142 12.46 35.37 -6.22
N ARG A 143 13.13 34.66 -7.12
CA ARG A 143 14.35 33.89 -6.84
C ARG A 143 15.51 34.82 -6.44
N ALA A 144 15.51 36.09 -6.87
CA ALA A 144 16.52 37.06 -6.47
C ALA A 144 16.43 37.45 -4.99
N GLY A 145 15.22 37.44 -4.41
CA GLY A 145 15.00 37.78 -2.99
C GLY A 145 15.70 36.80 -2.04
N ARG A 146 15.45 35.49 -2.19
CA ARG A 146 15.99 34.46 -1.28
C ARG A 146 17.53 34.39 -1.26
N LEU A 147 18.19 34.78 -2.37
CA LEU A 147 19.65 34.84 -2.43
C LEU A 147 20.22 36.02 -1.62
N ARG A 148 19.53 37.16 -1.57
CA ARG A 148 19.95 38.30 -0.75
C ARG A 148 19.84 38.03 0.75
N ASP A 149 18.76 37.41 1.20
CA ASP A 149 18.55 37.14 2.64
C ASP A 149 19.52 36.08 3.18
N THR A 150 19.83 35.05 2.39
CA THR A 150 20.84 34.04 2.76
C THR A 150 22.24 34.63 2.85
N LEU A 151 22.64 35.51 1.94
CA LEU A 151 23.90 36.25 2.03
C LEU A 151 23.94 37.19 3.25
N ARG A 152 22.83 37.88 3.57
CA ARG A 152 22.70 38.75 4.75
C ARG A 152 22.89 37.98 6.06
N GLY A 153 22.31 36.77 6.14
CA GLY A 153 22.46 35.88 7.29
C GLY A 153 23.89 35.36 7.49
N LEU A 154 24.67 35.20 6.42
CA LEU A 154 26.07 34.78 6.49
C LEU A 154 26.97 35.86 7.12
N GLY A 155 26.81 37.11 6.69
CA GLY A 155 27.58 38.24 7.22
C GLY A 155 27.39 38.47 8.73
N ALA A 156 26.19 38.21 9.25
CA ALA A 156 25.92 38.28 10.69
C ALA A 156 26.70 37.22 11.49
N ARG A 157 26.92 36.02 10.94
CA ARG A 157 27.66 34.92 11.60
C ARG A 157 29.18 35.07 11.56
N LEU A 158 29.71 35.95 10.71
CA LEU A 158 31.15 36.24 10.60
C LEU A 158 31.63 37.35 11.55
N ARG A 159 30.72 38.07 12.22
CA ARG A 159 31.10 38.97 13.32
C ARG A 159 31.52 38.14 14.54
N ARG A 160 32.83 38.05 14.77
CA ARG A 160 33.40 37.58 16.04
C ARG A 160 32.74 38.36 17.20
N PRO A 161 32.28 37.70 18.28
CA PRO A 161 31.92 38.41 19.50
C PRO A 161 33.16 39.07 20.09
N ALA A 162 33.00 40.26 20.64
CA ALA A 162 34.08 40.95 21.36
C ALA A 162 34.45 40.17 22.63
N LEU A 163 35.74 40.12 22.96
CA LEU A 163 36.24 39.43 24.15
C LEU A 163 35.83 40.22 25.40
N ALA A 164 34.91 39.67 26.20
CA ALA A 164 34.56 40.26 27.49
C ALA A 164 35.75 40.13 28.46
N PRO A 165 36.08 41.17 29.26
CA PRO A 165 37.15 41.10 30.24
C PRO A 165 36.78 40.12 31.37
N ALA A 166 37.77 39.36 31.85
CA ALA A 166 37.55 38.36 32.90
C ALA A 166 37.30 39.01 34.27
N ALA A 167 36.23 38.58 34.94
CA ALA A 167 36.03 38.88 36.37
C ALA A 167 36.93 37.98 37.24
N PRO A 168 37.45 38.48 38.39
CA PRO A 168 38.35 37.73 39.25
C PRO A 168 37.67 36.56 39.97
N ALA A 169 38.46 35.56 40.37
CA ALA A 169 37.98 34.33 40.99
C ALA A 169 37.43 34.53 42.42
N ALA A 170 36.34 33.84 42.74
CA ALA A 170 35.84 33.68 44.10
C ALA A 170 36.57 32.52 44.82
N PRO A 171 36.75 32.57 46.16
CA PRO A 171 37.51 31.58 46.91
C PRO A 171 36.80 30.23 47.06
N VAL A 172 37.60 29.17 47.18
CA VAL A 172 37.14 27.79 47.40
C VAL A 172 36.71 27.60 48.86
N LEU A 173 35.51 27.06 49.09
CA LEU A 173 35.05 26.60 50.41
C LEU A 173 35.49 25.15 50.68
N PRO A 174 35.79 24.79 51.94
CA PRO A 174 36.41 23.51 52.29
C PRO A 174 35.46 22.30 52.18
N VAL A 175 36.07 21.13 51.97
CA VAL A 175 35.40 19.82 51.89
C VAL A 175 34.82 19.43 53.25
N GLN A 176 33.53 19.07 53.29
CA GLN A 176 32.92 18.37 54.43
C GLN A 176 33.19 16.86 54.35
N ALA A 177 33.45 16.24 55.50
CA ALA A 177 33.69 14.80 55.61
C ALA A 177 32.38 13.98 55.52
N PRO A 178 32.41 12.74 55.00
CA PRO A 178 31.24 11.88 54.93
C PRO A 178 30.80 11.35 56.31
N ALA A 179 29.48 11.29 56.52
CA ALA A 179 28.86 10.73 57.73
C ALA A 179 28.94 9.18 57.78
N PRO A 180 28.87 8.56 58.98
CA PRO A 180 29.05 7.12 59.15
C PRO A 180 27.89 6.26 58.60
N VAL A 181 28.23 5.02 58.24
CA VAL A 181 27.32 4.04 57.61
C VAL A 181 26.51 3.27 58.68
N PRO A 182 25.17 3.11 58.54
CA PRO A 182 24.38 2.25 59.40
C PRO A 182 24.53 0.75 59.04
N SER A 183 24.57 -0.11 60.07
CA SER A 183 24.78 -1.55 59.96
C SER A 183 23.60 -2.32 59.33
N PRO A 184 23.85 -3.47 58.65
CA PRO A 184 22.80 -4.30 58.07
C PRO A 184 22.10 -5.22 59.12
N PRO A 185 20.82 -5.61 58.89
CA PRO A 185 20.11 -6.61 59.70
C PRO A 185 20.58 -8.06 59.40
N PRO A 186 20.30 -9.03 60.29
CA PRO A 186 20.82 -10.39 60.20
C PRO A 186 20.17 -11.27 59.13
N ALA A 187 20.83 -12.40 58.82
CA ALA A 187 20.48 -13.29 57.72
C ALA A 187 19.24 -14.18 57.99
N GLY A 188 18.38 -14.30 56.97
CA GLY A 188 17.37 -15.35 56.81
C GLY A 188 17.65 -16.18 55.55
N GLY A 189 17.52 -17.51 55.64
CA GLY A 189 17.93 -18.43 54.56
C GLY A 189 16.99 -18.46 53.35
N GLY A 190 17.55 -18.70 52.15
CA GLY A 190 16.78 -18.72 50.90
C GLY A 190 17.59 -19.11 49.66
N LEU A 191 18.18 -20.31 49.63
CA LEU A 191 19.00 -20.79 48.50
C LEU A 191 18.16 -21.08 47.24
N LYS A 192 18.29 -20.24 46.20
CA LYS A 192 18.06 -20.61 44.79
C LYS A 192 19.11 -19.96 43.87
N PRO A 193 19.69 -20.68 42.90
CA PRO A 193 20.87 -20.20 42.17
C PRO A 193 20.58 -19.31 40.95
N GLY A 194 21.29 -18.19 40.87
CA GLY A 194 22.09 -17.82 39.71
C GLY A 194 21.43 -17.62 38.34
N ILE A 195 20.81 -16.45 38.12
CA ILE A 195 20.79 -15.80 36.79
C ILE A 195 21.41 -14.41 36.93
N ALA A 196 22.63 -14.23 36.43
CA ALA A 196 23.41 -13.02 36.62
C ALA A 196 22.95 -11.88 35.69
N ARG A 197 22.26 -10.86 36.24
CA ARG A 197 22.09 -9.57 35.55
C ARG A 197 23.43 -8.87 35.44
N ARG A 198 23.93 -8.67 34.21
CA ARG A 198 25.08 -7.78 33.96
C ARG A 198 24.64 -6.32 34.14
N GLN A 199 25.28 -5.63 35.08
CA GLN A 199 25.10 -4.20 35.29
C GLN A 199 25.94 -3.41 34.26
N PRO A 200 25.39 -2.41 33.55
CA PRO A 200 26.16 -1.63 32.59
C PRO A 200 27.08 -0.62 33.31
N LEU A 201 28.39 -0.71 33.07
CA LEU A 201 29.38 0.25 33.55
C LEU A 201 29.30 1.58 32.76
N PRO A 202 29.29 2.76 33.42
CA PRO A 202 29.35 4.05 32.73
C PRO A 202 30.76 4.32 32.19
N GLY A 203 31.03 3.96 30.93
CA GLY A 203 32.37 3.90 30.36
C GLY A 203 32.58 4.55 28.99
N ARG A 204 32.84 5.87 28.97
CA ARG A 204 33.84 6.53 28.08
C ARG A 204 33.84 6.18 26.57
N GLY A 205 32.73 6.44 25.87
CA GLY A 205 32.68 6.37 24.40
C GLY A 205 33.24 7.64 23.72
N VAL A 206 34.20 7.49 22.80
CA VAL A 206 34.81 8.60 22.03
C VAL A 206 34.00 8.90 20.75
N PRO A 207 33.67 10.18 20.42
CA PRO A 207 32.82 10.51 19.27
C PRO A 207 33.54 10.36 17.92
N ARG A 208 33.37 9.21 17.26
CA ARG A 208 33.84 8.96 15.87
C ARG A 208 32.96 9.63 14.80
N ARG A 209 32.97 10.97 14.72
CA ARG A 209 32.60 11.77 13.53
C ARG A 209 33.50 13.01 13.50
N PRO A 210 34.36 13.19 12.46
CA PRO A 210 33.84 13.78 11.22
C PRO A 210 34.53 13.29 9.94
N LEU A 211 33.80 12.58 9.06
CA LEU A 211 34.25 12.29 7.68
C LEU A 211 33.20 12.71 6.62
N TYR A 212 31.91 12.55 6.92
CA TYR A 212 30.82 12.93 6.02
C TYR A 212 30.75 14.44 5.69
N ALA A 213 31.32 15.31 6.53
CA ALA A 213 31.36 16.76 6.28
C ALA A 213 32.25 17.15 5.09
N ALA A 214 33.36 16.42 4.86
CA ALA A 214 34.29 16.71 3.77
C ALA A 214 33.71 16.31 2.40
N LEU A 215 33.05 15.14 2.33
CA LEU A 215 32.43 14.64 1.09
C LEU A 215 31.27 15.54 0.62
N GLY A 216 30.46 16.07 1.54
CA GLY A 216 29.36 16.99 1.20
C GLY A 216 29.85 18.28 0.50
N ALA A 217 31.01 18.80 0.88
CA ALA A 217 31.57 20.00 0.27
C ALA A 217 31.99 19.78 -1.20
N LEU A 218 32.58 18.63 -1.52
CA LEU A 218 33.03 18.30 -2.88
C LEU A 218 31.88 18.14 -3.87
N VAL A 219 30.75 17.54 -3.46
CA VAL A 219 29.57 17.38 -4.32
C VAL A 219 28.96 18.73 -4.69
N VAL A 220 28.85 19.67 -3.73
CA VAL A 220 28.36 21.02 -3.98
C VAL A 220 29.30 21.80 -4.91
N LEU A 221 30.61 21.66 -4.75
CA LEU A 221 31.61 22.30 -5.61
C LEU A 221 31.53 21.78 -7.06
N GLY A 222 31.40 20.45 -7.24
CA GLY A 222 31.26 19.82 -8.55
C GLY A 222 29.99 20.22 -9.30
N ALA A 223 28.85 20.26 -8.59
CA ALA A 223 27.57 20.71 -9.18
C ALA A 223 27.63 22.19 -9.62
N GLY A 224 28.26 23.07 -8.83
CA GLY A 224 28.48 24.47 -9.20
C GLY A 224 29.38 24.62 -10.44
N TYR A 225 30.44 23.81 -10.55
CA TYR A 225 31.35 23.86 -11.70
C TYR A 225 30.70 23.37 -13.01
N ALA A 226 29.83 22.36 -12.95
CA ALA A 226 29.08 21.88 -14.10
C ALA A 226 28.10 22.95 -14.64
N ALA A 227 27.37 23.62 -13.75
CA ALA A 227 26.44 24.70 -14.12
C ALA A 227 27.15 25.90 -14.78
N LEU A 228 28.43 26.15 -14.45
CA LEU A 228 29.24 27.23 -15.03
C LEU A 228 29.91 26.88 -16.38
N ARG A 229 29.75 25.66 -16.90
CA ARG A 229 30.22 25.25 -18.23
C ARG A 229 29.11 24.87 -19.22
N GLY A 230 27.85 24.85 -18.78
CA GLY A 230 26.72 24.24 -19.50
C GLY A 230 25.97 25.15 -20.48
N GLU A 231 26.66 25.91 -21.34
CA GLU A 231 26.01 26.61 -22.48
C GLU A 231 26.77 26.43 -23.79
N ARG A 232 25.98 26.34 -24.88
CA ARG A 232 26.32 26.22 -26.32
C ARG A 232 26.49 24.79 -26.85
N THR A 233 26.00 24.65 -28.09
CA THR A 233 25.71 23.42 -28.87
C THR A 233 24.60 22.54 -28.26
N HIS A 234 23.62 22.02 -29.00
CA HIS A 234 23.35 22.10 -30.45
C HIS A 234 21.97 22.70 -30.77
N GLU A 235 21.91 23.63 -31.72
CA GLU A 235 20.72 23.95 -32.50
C GLU A 235 21.16 24.09 -33.96
N ALA A 236 20.93 23.05 -34.78
CA ALA A 236 21.20 23.08 -36.22
C ALA A 236 20.48 21.94 -36.97
N ALA A 237 19.96 22.28 -38.15
CA ALA A 237 19.68 21.40 -39.30
C ALA A 237 18.81 20.13 -39.09
N THR A 238 17.52 20.24 -39.42
CA THR A 238 16.97 19.34 -40.47
C THR A 238 15.82 20.04 -41.21
N VAL A 239 16.10 20.43 -42.45
CA VAL A 239 15.14 21.01 -43.42
C VAL A 239 15.52 20.44 -44.80
N GLN A 240 14.56 20.34 -45.72
CA GLN A 240 14.63 19.59 -47.00
C GLN A 240 14.48 18.06 -46.77
N ALA A 241 13.83 17.31 -47.66
CA ALA A 241 13.55 17.58 -49.07
C ALA A 241 12.06 17.49 -49.48
N SER A 242 11.72 18.19 -50.56
CA SER A 242 10.47 18.03 -51.31
C SER A 242 10.69 17.12 -52.51
N GLY A 243 9.73 16.26 -52.84
CA GLY A 243 9.76 15.40 -54.04
C GLY A 243 8.40 15.40 -54.74
N THR A 244 8.38 15.82 -56.00
CA THR A 244 7.15 15.98 -56.82
C THR A 244 6.73 14.68 -57.52
N GLY A 245 5.42 14.41 -57.56
CA GLY A 245 4.80 13.37 -58.40
C GLY A 245 3.39 13.79 -58.82
N THR A 246 2.98 13.51 -60.05
CA THR A 246 1.88 14.20 -60.74
C THR A 246 0.65 13.36 -61.06
N ALA A 247 -0.52 13.92 -60.78
CA ALA A 247 -1.78 13.92 -61.57
C ALA A 247 -2.28 12.65 -62.30
N SER A 248 -3.43 12.15 -61.86
CA SER A 248 -4.63 11.79 -62.67
C SER A 248 -5.81 11.67 -61.68
N ASP A 249 -6.94 12.39 -61.76
CA ASP A 249 -7.95 12.61 -62.83
C ASP A 249 -9.11 11.58 -62.79
N ALA A 250 -10.25 11.92 -63.43
CA ALA A 250 -11.55 11.25 -63.47
C ALA A 250 -12.41 11.21 -62.17
N GLY A 251 -13.68 11.59 -62.32
CA GLY A 251 -14.67 11.74 -61.25
C GLY A 251 -15.71 10.59 -61.13
N PRO A 252 -16.84 10.83 -60.44
CA PRO A 252 -17.67 9.77 -59.86
C PRO A 252 -18.76 9.19 -60.77
N LYS A 253 -19.27 8.02 -60.42
CA LYS A 253 -20.56 7.50 -60.94
C LYS A 253 -21.43 6.83 -59.89
N VAL A 254 -22.72 7.10 -60.01
CA VAL A 254 -23.85 6.65 -59.19
C VAL A 254 -24.17 5.17 -59.40
N ALA A 255 -24.59 4.47 -58.34
CA ALA A 255 -25.55 3.36 -58.43
C ALA A 255 -26.27 3.13 -57.07
N GLU A 256 -27.58 2.85 -57.12
CA GLU A 256 -28.47 2.58 -55.98
C GLU A 256 -29.17 1.23 -56.23
N ALA A 257 -29.20 0.32 -55.23
CA ALA A 257 -30.07 -0.87 -55.09
C ALA A 257 -29.45 -1.88 -54.08
N ARG A 258 -30.17 -2.84 -53.47
CA ARG A 258 -31.52 -2.89 -52.85
C ARG A 258 -31.70 -4.31 -52.26
N THR A 259 -32.13 -4.42 -50.99
CA THR A 259 -32.98 -5.51 -50.39
C THR A 259 -32.59 -7.02 -50.45
N ALA A 260 -33.13 -7.76 -49.47
CA ALA A 260 -33.08 -9.22 -49.22
C ALA A 260 -31.86 -9.69 -48.39
N ASP A 261 -31.94 -10.10 -47.11
CA ASP A 261 -32.97 -10.81 -46.33
C ASP A 261 -33.07 -12.32 -46.63
N THR A 262 -32.47 -13.13 -45.73
CA THR A 262 -32.76 -14.55 -45.53
C THR A 262 -32.49 -14.93 -44.06
N LYS A 263 -33.48 -15.47 -43.35
CA LYS A 263 -33.30 -16.04 -42.00
C LYS A 263 -32.60 -17.42 -42.01
N PRO A 264 -31.99 -17.85 -40.89
CA PRO A 264 -31.29 -19.14 -40.81
C PRO A 264 -32.26 -20.33 -40.67
N ALA A 265 -31.78 -21.52 -41.06
CA ALA A 265 -32.44 -22.79 -40.80
C ALA A 265 -31.74 -23.56 -39.67
N GLU A 266 -32.52 -24.04 -38.69
CA GLU A 266 -32.04 -25.00 -37.67
C GLU A 266 -31.86 -26.40 -38.26
N THR A 267 -30.97 -27.22 -37.68
CA THR A 267 -31.16 -28.68 -37.62
C THR A 267 -30.35 -29.37 -36.53
N ARG A 268 -31.08 -30.00 -35.61
CA ARG A 268 -30.75 -31.06 -34.62
C ARG A 268 -32.07 -31.85 -34.41
N PRO A 269 -32.15 -33.01 -33.73
CA PRO A 269 -31.13 -33.75 -32.96
C PRO A 269 -31.06 -35.29 -33.21
N ALA A 270 -30.09 -35.96 -32.58
CA ALA A 270 -30.04 -37.36 -32.08
C ALA A 270 -28.66 -37.53 -31.37
N GLU A 271 -28.36 -38.26 -30.28
CA GLU A 271 -28.78 -39.57 -29.71
C GLU A 271 -28.34 -40.80 -30.54
N ALA A 272 -27.67 -41.84 -30.01
CA ALA A 272 -27.21 -42.14 -28.63
C ALA A 272 -25.88 -42.97 -28.58
N ARG A 273 -25.51 -43.53 -27.41
CA ARG A 273 -24.32 -44.40 -27.13
C ARG A 273 -24.69 -45.92 -27.25
N PRO A 274 -23.90 -46.97 -26.86
CA PRO A 274 -22.52 -47.07 -26.27
C PRO A 274 -21.62 -48.25 -26.80
N ALA A 275 -20.51 -48.55 -26.06
CA ALA A 275 -19.71 -49.80 -26.03
C ALA A 275 -18.77 -50.14 -27.24
N GLU A 276 -17.64 -50.89 -27.12
CA GLU A 276 -16.69 -51.20 -26.02
C GLU A 276 -15.35 -51.77 -26.60
N ALA A 277 -14.30 -51.87 -25.77
CA ALA A 277 -13.19 -52.87 -25.81
C ALA A 277 -11.85 -52.60 -26.56
N LYS A 278 -10.79 -52.27 -25.76
CA LYS A 278 -9.41 -52.88 -25.70
C LYS A 278 -8.49 -52.91 -26.96
N PRO A 279 -7.17 -53.26 -26.84
CA PRO A 279 -6.32 -53.45 -25.66
C PRO A 279 -5.02 -52.58 -25.64
N VAL A 280 -4.13 -52.83 -24.68
CA VAL A 280 -2.78 -52.25 -24.50
C VAL A 280 -1.71 -53.18 -25.08
N PRO A 281 -0.54 -52.65 -25.52
CA PRO A 281 0.72 -53.35 -25.30
C PRO A 281 1.77 -52.48 -24.56
N LYS A 282 2.63 -53.13 -23.76
CA LYS A 282 3.86 -52.56 -23.20
C LYS A 282 5.08 -53.16 -23.92
N GLY A 283 6.04 -52.31 -24.27
CA GLY A 283 7.49 -52.55 -24.17
C GLY A 283 8.15 -53.66 -25.00
N GLN A 284 9.29 -53.31 -25.62
CA GLN A 284 10.45 -54.19 -25.73
C GLN A 284 11.74 -53.35 -25.84
N ASP A 285 12.87 -53.94 -25.46
CA ASP A 285 14.10 -53.26 -25.06
C ASP A 285 15.16 -53.14 -26.19
N THR A 286 16.38 -52.73 -25.79
CA THR A 286 17.70 -52.76 -26.46
C THR A 286 18.22 -51.43 -27.07
N LYS A 287 19.53 -51.13 -27.05
CA LYS A 287 20.67 -51.55 -26.18
C LYS A 287 21.82 -50.53 -26.29
N ALA A 288 22.69 -50.46 -25.28
CA ALA A 288 23.71 -49.42 -25.10
C ALA A 288 25.04 -49.57 -25.90
N ALA A 289 25.69 -48.41 -26.08
CA ALA A 289 27.15 -48.16 -26.17
C ALA A 289 27.35 -46.69 -25.67
N GLU A 290 28.31 -46.24 -24.84
CA GLU A 290 29.77 -46.43 -24.75
C GLU A 290 30.53 -46.05 -26.05
N ALA A 291 31.62 -45.26 -26.06
CA ALA A 291 32.35 -44.51 -25.02
C ALA A 291 33.31 -43.46 -25.69
N LYS A 292 34.13 -42.59 -25.05
CA LYS A 292 34.46 -42.27 -23.64
C LYS A 292 34.73 -40.71 -23.53
N PRO A 293 35.72 -40.08 -22.83
CA PRO A 293 35.69 -38.62 -22.53
C PRO A 293 36.79 -37.74 -23.18
N GLY A 294 36.71 -36.41 -22.97
CA GLY A 294 37.81 -35.44 -23.11
C GLY A 294 37.72 -34.33 -22.05
N ALA A 295 38.77 -34.09 -21.27
CA ALA A 295 38.68 -33.27 -20.04
C ALA A 295 39.71 -32.13 -19.97
N LYS A 296 39.29 -30.98 -19.43
CA LYS A 296 40.17 -30.01 -18.78
C LYS A 296 39.42 -29.25 -17.69
N ARG A 297 40.01 -29.21 -16.48
CA ARG A 297 39.53 -28.44 -15.33
C ARG A 297 40.23 -27.08 -15.28
N GLU A 298 39.45 -26.06 -14.91
CA GLU A 298 39.67 -25.08 -13.81
C GLU A 298 41.09 -24.55 -13.49
N PRO A 299 41.19 -23.30 -13.02
CA PRO A 299 41.09 -23.10 -11.57
C PRO A 299 39.98 -22.10 -11.16
N GLY A 300 39.19 -22.48 -10.17
CA GLY A 300 38.00 -21.73 -9.75
C GLY A 300 38.24 -20.43 -9.00
N GLU A 301 37.21 -19.59 -9.01
CA GLU A 301 36.96 -18.59 -7.97
C GLU A 301 35.76 -19.06 -7.15
N THR A 302 36.00 -19.48 -5.90
CA THR A 302 34.98 -20.11 -5.04
C THR A 302 34.05 -19.06 -4.40
N GLY A 303 33.37 -18.28 -5.23
CA GLY A 303 32.24 -17.43 -4.82
C GLY A 303 31.04 -18.31 -4.48
N ALA A 304 30.86 -18.62 -3.20
CA ALA A 304 29.77 -19.48 -2.76
C ALA A 304 28.40 -18.90 -3.14
N LEU A 305 27.65 -19.62 -3.98
CA LEU A 305 26.26 -19.31 -4.32
C LEU A 305 25.36 -19.52 -3.09
N VAL A 306 25.35 -18.54 -2.19
CA VAL A 306 24.38 -18.46 -1.09
C VAL A 306 22.98 -18.48 -1.71
N PRO A 307 22.09 -19.41 -1.32
CA PRO A 307 20.75 -19.48 -1.89
C PRO A 307 20.02 -18.16 -1.66
N GLU A 308 19.59 -17.54 -2.75
CA GLU A 308 19.17 -16.13 -2.78
C GLU A 308 18.05 -15.86 -1.77
N ALA A 309 18.36 -15.06 -0.75
CA ALA A 309 17.62 -15.05 0.52
C ALA A 309 16.11 -14.86 0.29
N THR A 310 15.33 -15.93 0.52
CA THR A 310 13.87 -15.96 0.27
C THR A 310 13.07 -15.29 1.41
N GLY A 311 13.65 -14.28 2.05
CA GLY A 311 12.98 -13.43 3.03
C GLY A 311 12.30 -12.22 2.39
N PRO A 312 11.49 -11.47 3.15
CA PRO A 312 10.92 -10.20 2.69
C PRO A 312 12.03 -9.18 2.39
N VAL A 313 11.80 -8.34 1.39
CA VAL A 313 12.74 -7.31 0.92
C VAL A 313 12.03 -5.95 0.93
N ALA A 314 12.64 -4.94 1.53
CA ALA A 314 12.07 -3.59 1.59
C ALA A 314 13.09 -2.50 1.24
N GLY A 315 12.63 -1.42 0.59
CA GLY A 315 13.47 -0.30 0.16
C GLY A 315 12.85 0.48 -1.01
N VAL A 316 13.59 1.41 -1.60
CA VAL A 316 13.16 2.11 -2.81
C VAL A 316 13.35 1.19 -4.02
N ALA A 317 12.30 1.00 -4.82
CA ALA A 317 12.34 0.18 -6.03
C ALA A 317 12.67 1.01 -7.28
N GLU A 318 13.49 0.46 -8.16
CA GLU A 318 13.68 0.86 -9.55
C GLU A 318 12.64 0.11 -10.41
N VAL A 319 11.91 0.79 -11.28
CA VAL A 319 10.90 0.14 -12.16
C VAL A 319 11.59 -0.28 -13.46
N LEU A 320 11.47 -1.54 -13.85
CA LEU A 320 11.95 -2.03 -15.15
C LEU A 320 10.81 -2.10 -16.17
N ASP A 321 9.68 -2.66 -15.76
CA ASP A 321 8.40 -2.65 -16.48
C ASP A 321 7.24 -2.66 -15.47
N THR A 322 5.98 -2.67 -15.94
CA THR A 322 4.81 -2.60 -15.05
C THR A 322 4.54 -3.88 -14.25
N ALA A 323 5.14 -5.01 -14.60
CA ALA A 323 5.11 -6.26 -13.85
C ALA A 323 6.46 -6.60 -13.17
N THR A 324 7.55 -5.85 -13.43
CA THR A 324 8.90 -6.15 -12.93
C THR A 324 9.56 -4.94 -12.26
N LEU A 325 9.89 -5.12 -10.99
CA LEU A 325 10.62 -4.15 -10.17
C LEU A 325 12.04 -4.64 -9.88
N ARG A 326 12.95 -3.73 -9.57
CA ARG A 326 14.30 -4.02 -9.11
C ARG A 326 14.53 -3.41 -7.74
N LEU A 327 14.85 -4.24 -6.75
CA LEU A 327 14.89 -3.87 -5.33
C LEU A 327 16.09 -4.55 -4.65
N GLY A 328 16.97 -3.76 -4.02
CA GLY A 328 18.20 -4.28 -3.41
C GLY A 328 19.13 -4.98 -4.40
N GLY A 329 19.09 -4.61 -5.68
CA GLY A 329 19.83 -5.24 -6.78
C GLY A 329 19.15 -6.47 -7.40
N ARG A 330 18.13 -7.05 -6.74
CA ARG A 330 17.37 -8.22 -7.20
C ARG A 330 16.24 -7.79 -8.15
N THR A 331 15.95 -8.60 -9.15
CA THR A 331 14.79 -8.42 -10.04
C THR A 331 13.60 -9.21 -9.51
N LEU A 332 12.50 -8.52 -9.22
CA LEU A 332 11.28 -9.08 -8.60
C LEU A 332 10.10 -8.92 -9.56
N ARG A 333 9.50 -10.03 -10.01
CA ARG A 333 8.24 -10.02 -10.75
C ARG A 333 7.06 -9.93 -9.79
N LEU A 334 6.09 -9.06 -10.08
CA LEU A 334 4.84 -8.89 -9.34
C LEU A 334 3.93 -10.13 -9.50
N TYR A 335 3.25 -10.51 -8.42
CA TYR A 335 2.30 -11.62 -8.41
C TYR A 335 1.00 -11.25 -9.14
N GLY A 336 0.48 -12.14 -9.98
CA GLY A 336 -0.81 -11.94 -10.66
C GLY A 336 -0.78 -11.00 -11.88
N VAL A 337 0.40 -10.49 -12.28
CA VAL A 337 0.53 -9.48 -13.35
C VAL A 337 1.41 -9.96 -14.51
N GLU A 338 0.95 -9.69 -15.72
CA GLU A 338 1.71 -9.79 -16.96
C GLU A 338 1.85 -8.40 -17.61
N ALA A 339 3.09 -8.03 -17.94
CA ALA A 339 3.39 -6.80 -18.66
C ALA A 339 2.89 -6.90 -20.11
N ALA A 340 2.06 -5.94 -20.52
CA ALA A 340 1.46 -5.92 -21.84
C ALA A 340 2.06 -4.81 -22.72
N LYS A 341 2.17 -5.08 -24.03
CA LYS A 341 2.67 -4.08 -24.99
C LYS A 341 1.77 -2.85 -24.99
N GLY A 342 2.36 -1.68 -24.73
CA GLY A 342 1.66 -0.40 -24.55
C GLY A 342 1.55 0.07 -23.10
N ALA A 343 1.89 -0.77 -22.11
CA ALA A 343 2.00 -0.35 -20.72
C ALA A 343 3.19 0.59 -20.52
N GLN A 344 3.01 1.65 -19.72
CA GLN A 344 4.01 2.68 -19.49
C GLN A 344 4.67 2.54 -18.11
N ALA A 345 5.94 2.14 -18.07
CA ALA A 345 6.71 2.02 -16.83
C ALA A 345 6.92 3.38 -16.12
N SER A 346 6.84 4.49 -16.86
CA SER A 346 6.84 5.86 -16.33
C SER A 346 5.71 6.10 -15.33
N ASP A 347 4.54 5.51 -15.54
CA ASP A 347 3.35 5.80 -14.75
C ASP A 347 3.44 5.12 -13.38
N LEU A 348 3.94 3.87 -13.35
CA LEU A 348 4.30 3.17 -12.11
C LEU A 348 5.47 3.85 -11.40
N THR A 349 6.47 4.36 -12.15
CA THR A 349 7.59 5.14 -11.57
C THR A 349 7.10 6.42 -10.90
N GLY A 350 6.21 7.16 -11.55
CA GLY A 350 5.56 8.37 -11.02
C GLY A 350 4.65 8.07 -9.82
N TYR A 351 3.89 6.97 -9.89
CA TYR A 351 3.07 6.52 -8.77
C TYR A 351 3.90 6.14 -7.55
N LEU A 352 5.04 5.44 -7.72
CA LEU A 352 5.96 5.12 -6.62
C LEU A 352 6.65 6.37 -6.07
N GLY A 353 7.11 7.29 -6.94
CA GLY A 353 7.66 8.59 -6.51
C GLY A 353 8.83 8.50 -5.53
N GLY A 354 9.60 7.40 -5.55
CA GLY A 354 10.68 7.13 -4.60
C GLY A 354 10.24 6.66 -3.20
N ARG A 355 8.96 6.34 -2.98
CA ARG A 355 8.47 5.77 -1.72
C ARG A 355 8.99 4.33 -1.51
N PRO A 356 9.19 3.89 -0.26
CA PRO A 356 9.67 2.53 0.02
C PRO A 356 8.58 1.50 -0.24
N VAL A 357 8.94 0.46 -0.99
CA VAL A 357 8.12 -0.73 -1.27
C VAL A 357 8.56 -1.86 -0.34
N ASN A 358 7.61 -2.67 0.12
CA ASN A 358 7.85 -3.89 0.91
C ASN A 358 7.32 -5.12 0.16
N CYS A 359 8.22 -5.98 -0.30
CA CYS A 359 7.93 -7.16 -1.10
C CYS A 359 8.07 -8.45 -0.28
N GLN A 360 7.04 -9.30 -0.32
CA GLN A 360 7.01 -10.63 0.28
C GLN A 360 6.94 -11.70 -0.82
N PRO A 361 7.62 -12.86 -0.67
CA PRO A 361 7.54 -13.92 -1.66
C PRO A 361 6.15 -14.56 -1.65
N SER A 362 5.53 -14.71 -2.82
CA SER A 362 4.28 -15.49 -2.97
C SER A 362 4.51 -16.96 -2.57
N PRO A 363 3.48 -17.70 -2.09
CA PRO A 363 3.57 -19.15 -1.92
C PRO A 363 4.06 -19.90 -3.17
N ALA A 364 3.82 -19.37 -4.38
CA ALA A 364 4.33 -19.92 -5.64
C ALA A 364 5.86 -19.73 -5.84
N ARG A 365 6.51 -18.86 -5.05
CA ARG A 365 7.95 -18.50 -5.05
C ARG A 365 8.52 -17.91 -6.35
N THR A 366 7.79 -17.94 -7.45
CA THR A 366 8.16 -17.36 -8.76
C THR A 366 7.87 -15.87 -8.89
N ALA A 367 7.07 -15.30 -7.98
CA ALA A 367 6.65 -13.91 -7.98
C ALA A 367 6.47 -13.35 -6.56
N TRP A 368 6.34 -12.03 -6.44
CA TRP A 368 6.36 -11.28 -5.20
C TRP A 368 5.10 -10.42 -5.05
N ILE A 369 4.54 -10.40 -3.85
CA ILE A 369 3.48 -9.48 -3.45
C ILE A 369 4.17 -8.25 -2.88
N CYS A 370 4.09 -7.12 -3.58
CA CYS A 370 4.83 -5.90 -3.25
C CYS A 370 3.85 -4.79 -2.86
N THR A 371 4.06 -4.21 -1.69
CA THR A 371 3.16 -3.21 -1.10
C THR A 371 3.83 -1.84 -0.97
N VAL A 372 3.07 -0.77 -1.23
CA VAL A 372 3.47 0.62 -0.96
C VAL A 372 2.37 1.29 -0.12
N ASP A 373 2.74 1.92 1.00
CA ASP A 373 1.82 2.55 1.96
C ASP A 373 0.65 1.67 2.49
N GLY A 374 0.71 0.35 2.26
CA GLY A 374 -0.33 -0.61 2.60
C GLY A 374 -1.18 -1.12 1.43
N HIS A 375 -1.02 -0.56 0.23
CA HIS A 375 -1.69 -1.00 -1.01
C HIS A 375 -0.83 -2.00 -1.79
N ASP A 376 -1.45 -2.99 -2.44
CA ASP A 376 -0.75 -3.93 -3.33
C ASP A 376 -0.46 -3.26 -4.70
N LEU A 377 0.80 -3.30 -5.14
CA LEU A 377 1.20 -2.78 -6.43
C LEU A 377 0.58 -3.57 -7.59
N SER A 378 0.32 -4.87 -7.42
CA SER A 378 -0.37 -5.67 -8.45
C SER A 378 -1.79 -5.16 -8.69
N GLU A 379 -2.52 -4.82 -7.63
CA GLU A 379 -3.88 -4.26 -7.71
C GLU A 379 -3.83 -2.88 -8.40
N VAL A 380 -2.93 -2.00 -7.96
CA VAL A 380 -2.77 -0.65 -8.54
C VAL A 380 -2.43 -0.69 -10.03
N VAL A 381 -1.51 -1.58 -10.45
CA VAL A 381 -1.13 -1.73 -11.87
C VAL A 381 -2.31 -2.22 -12.70
N LEU A 382 -3.05 -3.23 -12.25
CA LEU A 382 -4.19 -3.76 -13.00
C LEU A 382 -5.37 -2.79 -13.05
N TYR A 383 -5.68 -2.12 -11.93
CA TYR A 383 -6.79 -1.15 -11.81
C TYR A 383 -6.66 0.05 -12.75
N ASN A 384 -5.42 0.49 -13.02
CA ASN A 384 -5.10 1.57 -13.96
C ASN A 384 -4.85 1.08 -15.40
N GLY A 385 -4.95 -0.21 -15.67
CA GLY A 385 -4.71 -0.78 -17.01
C GLY A 385 -3.24 -0.84 -17.42
N GLY A 386 -2.31 -0.90 -16.46
CA GLY A 386 -0.88 -1.04 -16.70
C GLY A 386 -0.42 -2.48 -17.01
N GLY A 387 -1.32 -3.47 -17.01
CA GLY A 387 -0.98 -4.87 -17.26
C GLY A 387 -2.22 -5.75 -17.45
N ARG A 388 -2.00 -7.06 -17.56
CA ARG A 388 -3.05 -8.09 -17.63
C ARG A 388 -2.99 -8.99 -16.40
N ALA A 389 -4.15 -9.47 -15.96
CA ALA A 389 -4.21 -10.45 -14.88
C ALA A 389 -3.75 -11.83 -15.40
N THR A 390 -2.82 -12.47 -14.70
CA THR A 390 -2.39 -13.85 -15.02
C THR A 390 -3.39 -14.89 -14.48
N PRO A 391 -3.37 -16.16 -14.96
CA PRO A 391 -4.30 -17.20 -14.50
C PRO A 391 -4.24 -17.50 -12.99
N GLU A 392 -3.13 -17.20 -12.32
CA GLU A 392 -2.94 -17.34 -10.87
C GLU A 392 -3.30 -16.07 -10.06
N ALA A 393 -3.76 -14.99 -10.69
CA ALA A 393 -4.18 -13.77 -10.00
C ALA A 393 -5.34 -14.02 -9.00
N THR A 394 -5.38 -13.24 -7.91
CA THR A 394 -6.50 -13.33 -6.95
C THR A 394 -7.79 -12.77 -7.56
N PRO A 395 -8.98 -13.09 -7.01
CA PRO A 395 -10.24 -12.52 -7.48
C PRO A 395 -10.22 -10.99 -7.54
N ASP A 396 -9.60 -10.34 -6.56
CA ASP A 396 -9.50 -8.87 -6.46
C ASP A 396 -8.68 -8.28 -7.61
N LEU A 397 -7.57 -8.93 -7.98
CA LEU A 397 -6.75 -8.56 -9.14
C LEU A 397 -7.52 -8.72 -10.47
N ILE A 398 -8.37 -9.74 -10.57
CA ILE A 398 -9.24 -9.96 -11.74
C ILE A 398 -10.36 -8.90 -11.80
N GLU A 399 -10.86 -8.43 -10.66
CA GLU A 399 -11.83 -7.32 -10.60
C GLU A 399 -11.17 -5.98 -10.94
N ALA A 400 -9.92 -5.75 -10.51
CA ALA A 400 -9.12 -4.59 -10.88
C ALA A 400 -8.86 -4.53 -12.40
N GLU A 401 -8.49 -5.65 -13.03
CA GLU A 401 -8.36 -5.71 -14.50
C GLU A 401 -9.71 -5.48 -15.20
N ARG A 402 -10.81 -6.04 -14.67
CA ARG A 402 -12.17 -5.82 -15.19
C ARG A 402 -12.57 -4.35 -15.14
N HIS A 403 -12.22 -3.63 -14.06
CA HIS A 403 -12.43 -2.19 -13.94
C HIS A 403 -11.68 -1.43 -15.03
N ALA A 404 -10.39 -1.70 -15.24
CA ALA A 404 -9.58 -1.05 -16.27
C ALA A 404 -10.09 -1.33 -17.70
N ARG A 405 -10.56 -2.56 -17.97
CA ARG A 405 -11.20 -2.94 -19.24
C ARG A 405 -12.49 -2.16 -19.51
N VAL A 406 -13.36 -2.01 -18.50
CA VAL A 406 -14.62 -1.24 -18.61
C VAL A 406 -14.34 0.26 -18.77
N GLY A 407 -13.41 0.80 -17.98
CA GLY A 407 -12.97 2.19 -18.05
C GLY A 407 -12.10 2.54 -19.26
N LYS A 408 -11.65 1.55 -20.05
CA LYS A 408 -10.71 1.70 -21.19
C LYS A 408 -9.41 2.40 -20.78
N LEU A 409 -8.88 2.03 -19.62
CA LEU A 409 -7.67 2.63 -19.02
C LEU A 409 -6.39 1.95 -19.54
N GLY A 410 -5.29 2.70 -19.63
CA GLY A 410 -3.97 2.18 -20.00
C GLY A 410 -4.00 1.39 -21.32
N ILE A 411 -3.58 0.12 -21.29
CA ILE A 411 -3.55 -0.79 -22.45
C ILE A 411 -4.94 -1.11 -23.04
N TRP A 412 -6.03 -0.73 -22.35
CA TRP A 412 -7.41 -0.96 -22.77
C TRP A 412 -8.02 0.27 -23.47
N ALA A 413 -7.29 1.39 -23.53
CA ALA A 413 -7.62 2.49 -24.42
C ALA A 413 -7.57 2.00 -25.87
N LYS A 414 -8.53 2.43 -26.70
CA LYS A 414 -8.41 2.23 -28.15
C LYS A 414 -7.34 3.19 -28.70
N PRO A 415 -6.43 2.73 -29.57
CA PRO A 415 -5.56 3.61 -30.34
C PRO A 415 -6.36 4.41 -31.39
#